data_AF-A0A6A5Z4M3-F1
#
_entry.id   AF-A0A6A5Z4M3-F1
#
_cell.length_a   1.000
_cell.length_b   1.000
_cell.length_c   1.000
_cell.angle_alpha   90.00
_cell.angle_beta   90.00
_cell.angle_gamma   90.00
#
_symmetry.space_group_name_H-M   'P 1'
#
loop_
_entity.id
_entity.type
_entity.pdbx_description
1 polymer ?
#
loop_
_entity_poly.entity_id
_entity_poly.type
_entity_poly.pdbx_seq_one_letter_code
_entity_poly.pdbx_strand_id
1 'polypeptide(L)'
;MASATCSTISAEHISIPGALPAFMQSLIGLPNNPASLYLSINRRSLIIYVAPASTVNIIDLSDLNVALCQKDESALALKSLLETSTIIKVFFDARVPAKSLFERCDIKLANETYTKQTYIHEVQLMELALRQKDRGREWLVGLDKCIIQDSDLDVDKVTAGSPSGAAGFDMRILHLPVLWAKYHDQLTSGRNGAAFWISMIREATTKRLEVSRGEKDRGYVDDGAKSGWYKEIIDERTDSWNDDVLMDAIHGGEYLGGNEHWSKFKLL
;
A
#
# COMPACT_ATOMS: atom_id res chain seq x y z
N MET A 1 22.71 22.78 -2.91
CA MET A 1 22.35 22.02 -4.12
C MET A 1 23.12 20.71 -4.09
N ALA A 2 22.51 19.65 -3.55
CA ALA A 2 23.08 18.30 -3.62
C ALA A 2 22.63 17.68 -4.95
N SER A 3 23.58 17.37 -5.82
CA SER A 3 23.34 16.59 -7.02
C SER A 3 22.87 15.21 -6.58
N ALA A 4 21.59 14.88 -6.82
CA ALA A 4 21.08 13.54 -6.62
C ALA A 4 21.85 12.60 -7.56
N THR A 5 22.72 11.77 -7.00
CA THR A 5 23.29 10.65 -7.73
C THR A 5 22.13 9.78 -8.19
N CYS A 6 21.93 9.67 -9.50
CA CYS A 6 20.94 8.79 -10.09
C CYS A 6 21.36 7.35 -9.79
N SER A 7 20.89 6.79 -8.68
CA SER A 7 21.14 5.39 -8.33
C SER A 7 20.52 4.51 -9.40
N THR A 8 21.33 3.70 -10.08
CA THR A 8 20.83 2.71 -11.04
C THR A 8 20.00 1.67 -10.29
N ILE A 9 18.79 1.41 -10.77
CA ILE A 9 17.93 0.36 -10.21
C ILE A 9 18.50 -1.02 -10.57
N SER A 10 18.72 -1.88 -9.59
CA SER A 10 19.03 -3.30 -9.80
C SER A 10 17.78 -4.17 -9.69
N ALA A 11 17.79 -5.31 -10.37
CA ALA A 11 16.73 -6.32 -10.31
C ALA A 11 17.33 -7.69 -9.99
N GLU A 12 16.78 -8.37 -8.99
CA GLU A 12 17.33 -9.60 -8.44
C GLU A 12 16.23 -10.65 -8.30
N HIS A 13 16.50 -11.85 -8.83
CA HIS A 13 15.66 -13.02 -8.59
C HIS A 13 16.08 -13.68 -7.28
N ILE A 14 15.15 -13.76 -6.33
CA ILE A 14 15.41 -14.31 -5.01
C ILE A 14 15.06 -15.79 -5.01
N SER A 15 16.08 -16.64 -4.98
CA SER A 15 15.94 -18.09 -4.85
C SER A 15 15.65 -18.50 -3.41
N ILE A 16 14.89 -19.59 -3.24
CA ILE A 16 14.54 -20.16 -1.93
C ILE A 16 15.08 -21.60 -1.88
N PRO A 17 15.89 -21.98 -0.89
CA PRO A 17 16.31 -21.19 0.29
C PRO A 17 17.53 -20.28 0.06
N GLY A 18 18.10 -20.22 -1.15
CA GLY A 18 19.42 -19.63 -1.42
C GLY A 18 19.58 -18.15 -1.03
N ALA A 19 18.90 -17.24 -1.73
CA ALA A 19 19.07 -15.79 -1.56
C ALA A 19 18.08 -15.19 -0.54
N LEU A 20 16.99 -15.89 -0.22
CA LEU A 20 15.93 -15.38 0.65
C LEU A 20 16.40 -14.95 2.05
N PRO A 21 17.29 -15.68 2.76
CA PRO A 21 17.76 -15.26 4.09
C PRO A 21 18.50 -13.92 4.07
N ALA A 22 19.37 -13.72 3.08
CA ALA A 22 20.11 -12.46 2.92
C ALA A 22 19.17 -11.30 2.57
N PHE A 23 18.19 -11.56 1.71
CA PHE A 23 17.13 -10.59 1.41
C PHE A 23 16.36 -10.20 2.68
N MET A 24 15.92 -11.16 3.49
CA MET A 24 15.20 -10.88 4.74
C MET A 24 16.04 -10.04 5.71
N GLN A 25 17.34 -10.30 5.82
CA GLN A 25 18.25 -9.51 6.64
C GLN A 25 18.35 -8.06 6.15
N SER A 26 18.27 -7.82 4.84
CA SER A 26 18.32 -6.47 4.26
C SER A 26 17.08 -5.62 4.59
N LEU A 27 15.97 -6.24 4.98
CA LEU A 27 14.73 -5.54 5.33
C LEU A 27 14.73 -5.01 6.78
N ILE A 28 15.70 -5.42 7.59
CA ILE A 28 15.78 -5.03 9.00
C ILE A 28 16.17 -3.55 9.11
N GLY A 29 15.37 -2.80 9.87
CA GLY A 29 15.64 -1.38 10.15
C GLY A 29 15.27 -0.42 9.02
N LEU A 30 14.56 -0.89 7.99
CA LEU A 30 14.06 -0.01 6.93
C LEU A 30 13.12 1.07 7.50
N PRO A 31 13.24 2.34 7.06
CA PRO A 31 12.38 3.41 7.53
C PRO A 31 10.95 3.29 7.00
N ASN A 32 9.99 3.79 7.78
CA ASN A 32 8.59 3.92 7.40
C ASN A 32 8.22 5.31 6.89
N ASN A 33 9.08 6.32 7.11
CA ASN A 33 8.86 7.66 6.59
C ASN A 33 10.16 8.24 6.02
N PRO A 34 10.31 8.30 4.68
CA PRO A 34 9.37 7.78 3.67
C PRO A 34 9.24 6.26 3.72
N ALA A 35 8.15 5.70 3.17
CA ALA A 35 7.96 4.26 3.09
C ALA A 35 9.06 3.59 2.25
N SER A 36 9.54 2.43 2.70
CA SER A 36 10.65 1.73 2.04
C SER A 36 10.24 0.61 1.11
N LEU A 37 9.07 -0.02 1.35
CA LEU A 37 8.68 -1.28 0.73
C LEU A 37 7.47 -1.08 -0.20
N TYR A 38 7.68 -1.30 -1.50
CA TYR A 38 6.65 -1.17 -2.53
C TYR A 38 6.42 -2.52 -3.19
N LEU A 39 5.17 -2.95 -3.25
CA LEU A 39 4.83 -4.31 -3.66
C LEU A 39 3.90 -4.29 -4.87
N SER A 40 4.15 -5.23 -5.77
CA SER A 40 3.20 -5.59 -6.83
C SER A 40 3.29 -7.08 -7.09
N ILE A 41 2.36 -7.60 -7.90
CA ILE A 41 2.35 -9.01 -8.27
C ILE A 41 2.17 -9.12 -9.78
N ASN A 42 2.79 -10.13 -10.37
CA ASN A 42 2.44 -10.60 -11.70
C ASN A 42 1.92 -12.04 -11.60
N ARG A 43 1.67 -12.69 -12.75
CA ARG A 43 1.12 -14.06 -12.77
C ARG A 43 1.98 -15.10 -12.03
N ARG A 44 3.29 -14.90 -11.89
CA ARG A 44 4.22 -15.89 -11.32
C ARG A 44 4.92 -15.41 -10.07
N SER A 45 5.15 -14.11 -9.94
CA SER A 45 6.10 -13.59 -8.98
C SER A 45 5.51 -12.45 -8.15
N LEU A 46 5.88 -12.44 -6.88
CA LEU A 46 5.80 -11.28 -6.01
C LEU A 46 6.99 -10.36 -6.32
N ILE A 47 6.71 -9.08 -6.55
CA ILE A 47 7.70 -8.05 -6.86
C ILE A 47 7.79 -7.12 -5.66
N ILE A 48 8.98 -7.00 -5.08
CA ILE A 48 9.25 -6.16 -3.91
C ILE A 48 10.33 -5.15 -4.27
N TYR A 49 9.94 -3.89 -4.44
CA TYR A 49 10.88 -2.80 -4.63
C TYR A 49 11.24 -2.19 -3.27
N VAL A 50 12.55 -2.23 -2.95
CA VAL A 50 13.14 -1.63 -1.75
C VAL A 50 13.77 -0.30 -2.15
N ALA A 51 13.02 0.80 -1.98
CA ALA A 51 13.40 2.09 -2.53
C ALA A 51 14.74 2.65 -2.00
N PRO A 52 15.05 2.60 -0.68
CA PRO A 52 16.34 3.08 -0.19
C PRO A 52 17.54 2.30 -0.75
N ALA A 53 17.35 1.03 -1.09
CA ALA A 53 18.38 0.18 -1.66
C ALA A 53 18.43 0.26 -3.20
N SER A 54 17.44 0.90 -3.84
CA SER A 54 17.31 0.92 -5.31
C SER A 54 17.26 -0.48 -5.93
N THR A 55 16.69 -1.46 -5.22
CA THR A 55 16.65 -2.87 -5.65
C THR A 55 15.23 -3.40 -5.80
N VAL A 56 14.96 -4.07 -6.93
CA VAL A 56 13.71 -4.80 -7.20
C VAL A 56 13.95 -6.29 -7.01
N ASN A 57 13.24 -6.89 -6.08
CA ASN A 57 13.40 -8.28 -5.68
C ASN A 57 12.20 -9.08 -6.21
N ILE A 58 12.49 -10.14 -6.96
CA ILE A 58 11.49 -10.96 -7.66
C ILE A 58 11.48 -12.35 -7.02
N ILE A 59 10.37 -12.71 -6.38
CA ILE A 59 10.19 -13.99 -5.70
C ILE A 59 9.15 -14.80 -6.46
N ASP A 60 9.48 -16.00 -6.92
CA ASP A 60 8.50 -16.90 -7.53
C ASP A 60 7.51 -17.42 -6.47
N LEU A 61 6.22 -17.27 -6.74
CA LEU A 61 5.16 -17.60 -5.79
C LEU A 61 4.96 -19.11 -5.64
N SER A 62 5.27 -19.91 -6.66
CA SER A 62 5.22 -21.37 -6.57
C SER A 62 6.35 -21.88 -5.67
N ASP A 63 7.56 -21.36 -5.86
CA ASP A 63 8.71 -21.69 -5.00
C ASP A 63 8.47 -21.23 -3.56
N LEU A 64 7.91 -20.03 -3.38
CA LEU A 64 7.52 -19.52 -2.06
C LEU A 64 6.49 -20.44 -1.39
N ASN A 65 5.48 -20.88 -2.12
CA ASN A 65 4.48 -21.81 -1.58
C ASN A 65 5.10 -23.15 -1.17
N VAL A 66 5.98 -23.72 -2.00
CA VAL A 66 6.69 -24.97 -1.65
C VAL A 66 7.51 -24.79 -0.37
N ALA A 67 8.25 -23.68 -0.25
CA ALA A 67 9.05 -23.38 0.93
C ALA A 67 8.19 -23.19 2.19
N LEU A 68 7.03 -22.52 2.07
CA LEU A 68 6.07 -22.39 3.16
C LEU A 68 5.52 -23.76 3.60
N CYS A 69 5.16 -24.64 2.65
CA CYS A 69 4.73 -26.01 2.97
C CYS A 69 5.83 -26.82 3.68
N GLN A 70 7.08 -26.58 3.34
CA GLN A 70 8.25 -27.21 3.96
C GLN A 70 8.67 -26.55 5.29
N LYS A 71 7.98 -25.47 5.71
CA LYS A 71 8.28 -24.69 6.91
C LYS A 71 9.69 -24.10 6.89
N ASP A 72 10.15 -23.66 5.72
CA ASP A 72 11.39 -22.90 5.60
C ASP A 72 11.31 -21.63 6.48
N GLU A 73 12.34 -21.41 7.31
CA GLU A 73 12.34 -20.34 8.29
C GLU A 73 12.28 -18.95 7.64
N SER A 74 12.96 -18.76 6.52
CA SER A 74 13.00 -17.47 5.83
C SER A 74 11.69 -17.19 5.08
N ALA A 75 11.07 -18.23 4.50
CA ALA A 75 9.74 -18.12 3.90
C ALA A 75 8.67 -17.80 4.96
N LEU A 76 8.73 -18.44 6.13
CA LEU A 76 7.86 -18.13 7.26
C LEU A 76 8.08 -16.70 7.77
N ALA A 77 9.33 -16.25 7.86
CA ALA A 77 9.65 -14.87 8.24
C ALA A 77 9.10 -13.86 7.22
N LEU A 78 9.21 -14.14 5.91
CA LEU A 78 8.59 -13.31 4.87
C LEU A 78 7.07 -13.28 5.01
N LYS A 79 6.42 -14.42 5.26
CA LYS A 79 4.99 -14.49 5.54
C LYS A 79 4.64 -13.60 6.74
N SER A 80 5.31 -13.76 7.88
CA SER A 80 5.08 -12.91 9.04
C SER A 80 5.33 -11.42 8.76
N LEU A 81 6.32 -11.08 7.94
CA LEU A 81 6.56 -9.70 7.53
C LEU A 81 5.36 -9.12 6.75
N LEU A 82 4.83 -9.89 5.80
CA LEU A 82 3.69 -9.48 4.99
C LEU A 82 2.40 -9.40 5.81
N GLU A 83 2.19 -10.32 6.76
CA GLU A 83 0.96 -10.43 7.54
C GLU A 83 0.91 -9.49 8.75
N THR A 84 1.99 -9.41 9.55
CA THR A 84 1.93 -8.81 10.89
C THR A 84 3.01 -7.76 11.19
N SER A 85 4.03 -7.59 10.34
CA SER A 85 5.06 -6.57 10.56
C SER A 85 4.51 -5.14 10.46
N THR A 86 5.14 -4.26 11.23
CA THR A 86 4.92 -2.80 11.27
C THR A 86 5.69 -2.03 10.20
N ILE A 87 6.43 -2.72 9.32
CA ILE A 87 6.99 -2.08 8.12
C ILE A 87 5.82 -1.72 7.20
N ILE A 88 5.77 -0.49 6.70
CA ILE A 88 4.74 -0.05 5.74
C ILE A 88 4.95 -0.75 4.40
N LYS A 89 3.91 -1.43 3.93
CA LYS A 89 3.81 -2.08 2.63
C LYS A 89 2.93 -1.23 1.72
N VAL A 90 3.51 -0.66 0.68
CA VAL A 90 2.80 0.20 -0.26
C VAL A 90 2.41 -0.58 -1.50
N PHE A 91 1.13 -0.49 -1.87
CA PHE A 91 0.57 -1.01 -3.11
C PHE A 91 -0.03 0.14 -3.91
N PHE A 92 -0.08 0.01 -5.23
CA PHE A 92 -0.99 0.87 -5.99
C PHE A 92 -2.45 0.52 -5.68
N ASP A 93 -2.79 -0.75 -5.89
CA ASP A 93 -4.08 -1.37 -5.66
C ASP A 93 -3.81 -2.74 -5.03
N ALA A 94 -4.23 -2.95 -3.79
CA ALA A 94 -3.87 -4.13 -3.02
C ALA A 94 -4.73 -5.36 -3.36
N ARG A 95 -5.83 -5.22 -4.11
CA ARG A 95 -6.80 -6.31 -4.35
C ARG A 95 -6.19 -7.54 -5.01
N VAL A 96 -5.57 -7.34 -6.18
CA VAL A 96 -4.96 -8.44 -6.94
C VAL A 96 -3.76 -9.05 -6.19
N PRO A 97 -2.83 -8.26 -5.63
CA PRO A 97 -1.78 -8.78 -4.76
C PRO A 97 -2.29 -9.59 -3.56
N ALA A 98 -3.25 -9.05 -2.81
CA ALA A 98 -3.80 -9.72 -1.62
C ALA A 98 -4.45 -11.06 -1.99
N LYS A 99 -5.30 -11.09 -3.02
CA LYS A 99 -5.95 -12.30 -3.49
C LYS A 99 -4.94 -13.34 -3.96
N SER A 100 -3.98 -12.92 -4.77
CA SER A 100 -2.96 -13.83 -5.32
C SER A 100 -2.06 -14.42 -4.23
N LEU A 101 -1.67 -13.62 -3.23
CA LEU A 101 -0.88 -14.07 -2.08
C LEU A 101 -1.67 -15.04 -1.20
N PHE A 102 -2.95 -14.78 -0.99
CA PHE A 102 -3.83 -15.66 -0.23
C PHE A 102 -4.05 -17.00 -0.95
N GLU A 103 -4.50 -16.96 -2.21
CA GLU A 103 -4.84 -18.17 -2.98
C GLU A 103 -3.63 -19.07 -3.23
N ARG A 104 -2.44 -18.49 -3.42
CA ARG A 104 -1.25 -19.25 -3.82
C ARG A 104 -0.31 -19.61 -2.68
N CYS A 105 -0.29 -18.85 -1.60
CA CYS A 105 0.68 -19.01 -0.52
C CYS A 105 0.03 -19.01 0.88
N ASP A 106 -1.30 -18.92 0.99
CA ASP A 106 -2.03 -18.72 2.24
C ASP A 106 -1.49 -17.52 3.04
N ILE A 107 -1.02 -16.48 2.35
CA ILE A 107 -0.53 -15.25 2.99
C ILE A 107 -1.70 -14.27 3.09
N LYS A 108 -2.05 -13.89 4.32
CA LYS A 108 -3.16 -12.99 4.63
C LYS A 108 -2.61 -11.60 4.94
N LEU A 109 -2.60 -10.73 3.93
CA LEU A 109 -2.38 -9.30 4.18
C LEU A 109 -3.45 -8.84 5.15
N ALA A 110 -3.05 -8.53 6.37
CA ALA A 110 -3.95 -8.10 7.43
C ALA A 110 -3.79 -6.60 7.63
N ASN A 111 -4.94 -5.94 7.79
CA ASN A 111 -4.99 -4.66 8.44
C ASN A 111 -5.62 -4.89 9.81
N GLU A 112 -5.07 -4.26 10.86
CA GLU A 112 -5.82 -4.18 12.11
C GLU A 112 -7.09 -3.35 11.90
N THR A 113 -7.98 -3.29 12.89
CA THR A 113 -9.20 -2.46 12.82
C THR A 113 -8.88 -1.05 12.33
N TYR A 114 -9.73 -0.44 11.49
CA TYR A 114 -9.49 0.89 10.87
C TYR A 114 -9.19 2.02 11.85
N THR A 115 -9.47 1.81 13.13
CA THR A 115 -9.14 2.69 14.26
C THR A 115 -7.67 2.59 14.71
N LYS A 116 -6.87 1.67 14.20
CA LYS A 116 -5.44 1.51 14.47
C LYS A 116 -4.59 1.89 13.25
N GLN A 117 -3.31 2.16 13.50
CA GLN A 117 -2.36 2.43 12.42
C GLN A 117 -2.33 1.24 11.45
N THR A 118 -2.45 1.54 10.16
CA THR A 118 -2.34 0.54 9.11
C THR A 118 -0.90 0.48 8.62
N TYR A 119 -0.45 -0.71 8.25
CA TYR A 119 0.84 -0.90 7.60
C TYR A 119 0.67 -1.30 6.13
N ILE A 120 -0.55 -1.17 5.58
CA ILE A 120 -0.86 -1.38 4.17
C ILE A 120 -1.35 -0.05 3.59
N HIS A 121 -0.58 0.54 2.68
CA HIS A 121 -0.95 1.80 2.03
C HIS A 121 -1.33 1.55 0.57
N GLU A 122 -2.52 2.03 0.18
CA GLU A 122 -2.99 1.96 -1.21
C GLU A 122 -2.93 3.34 -1.87
N VAL A 123 -1.95 3.54 -2.74
CA VAL A 123 -1.73 4.80 -3.49
C VAL A 123 -2.97 5.21 -4.28
N GLN A 124 -3.72 4.24 -4.85
CA GLN A 124 -4.96 4.52 -5.57
C GLN A 124 -6.05 5.13 -4.68
N LEU A 125 -6.16 4.70 -3.42
CA LEU A 125 -7.13 5.26 -2.48
C LEU A 125 -6.68 6.61 -1.93
N MET A 126 -5.37 6.79 -1.72
CA MET A 126 -4.79 8.09 -1.35
C MET A 126 -5.06 9.14 -2.43
N GLU A 127 -4.84 8.79 -3.70
CA GLU A 127 -5.20 9.65 -4.83
C GLU A 127 -6.69 10.00 -4.83
N LEU A 128 -7.55 8.98 -4.68
CA LEU A 128 -9.00 9.17 -4.73
C LEU A 128 -9.50 10.14 -3.65
N ALA A 129 -8.93 10.04 -2.44
CA ALA A 129 -9.26 10.91 -1.31
C ALA A 129 -8.89 12.38 -1.58
N LEU A 130 -7.78 12.61 -2.27
CA LEU A 130 -7.24 13.95 -2.54
C LEU A 130 -7.95 14.73 -3.63
N ARG A 131 -8.78 14.08 -4.46
CA ARG A 131 -9.60 14.76 -5.47
C ARG A 131 -10.45 15.86 -4.81
N GLN A 132 -10.65 16.99 -5.49
CA GLN A 132 -11.50 18.07 -4.94
C GLN A 132 -12.99 17.72 -4.98
N LYS A 133 -13.79 18.43 -4.16
CA LYS A 133 -15.20 18.13 -3.88
C LYS A 133 -16.05 17.92 -5.15
N ASP A 134 -16.85 16.85 -5.10
CA ASP A 134 -18.01 16.51 -5.93
C ASP A 134 -17.79 15.88 -7.30
N ARG A 135 -16.55 15.70 -7.78
CA ARG A 135 -16.32 15.04 -9.08
C ARG A 135 -15.27 13.95 -9.02
N GLY A 136 -15.68 12.76 -9.44
CA GLY A 136 -14.77 11.67 -9.80
C GLY A 136 -14.49 10.66 -8.70
N ARG A 137 -14.94 10.82 -7.45
CA ARG A 137 -14.65 9.82 -6.40
C ARG A 137 -15.38 8.48 -6.59
N GLU A 138 -16.43 8.43 -7.41
CA GLU A 138 -17.11 7.16 -7.74
C GLU A 138 -16.19 6.19 -8.48
N TRP A 139 -15.21 6.69 -9.25
CA TRP A 139 -14.41 5.88 -10.15
C TRP A 139 -12.93 5.92 -9.80
N LEU A 140 -12.35 4.74 -9.63
CA LEU A 140 -10.92 4.55 -9.42
C LEU A 140 -10.14 4.96 -10.67
N VAL A 141 -8.94 5.49 -10.47
CA VAL A 141 -7.99 5.76 -11.55
C VAL A 141 -6.98 4.62 -11.65
N GLY A 142 -6.48 4.37 -12.87
CA GLY A 142 -5.41 3.42 -13.12
C GLY A 142 -4.03 4.05 -12.92
N LEU A 143 -3.03 3.19 -12.65
CA LEU A 143 -1.65 3.61 -12.37
C LEU A 143 -1.06 4.48 -13.48
N ASP A 144 -1.30 4.16 -14.75
CA ASP A 144 -0.79 4.93 -15.88
C ASP A 144 -1.24 6.40 -15.86
N LYS A 145 -2.49 6.64 -15.46
CA LYS A 145 -3.03 8.01 -15.36
C LYS A 145 -2.38 8.76 -14.19
N CYS A 146 -2.20 8.12 -13.05
CA CYS A 146 -1.45 8.71 -11.93
C CYS A 146 -0.01 9.03 -12.34
N ILE A 147 0.68 8.13 -13.04
CA ILE A 147 2.04 8.36 -13.50
C ILE A 147 2.10 9.59 -14.41
N ILE A 148 1.25 9.65 -15.44
CA ILE A 148 1.21 10.77 -16.40
C ILE A 148 0.95 12.11 -15.72
N GLN A 149 0.06 12.14 -14.73
CA GLN A 149 -0.38 13.38 -14.08
C GLN A 149 0.55 13.81 -12.95
N ASP A 150 1.11 12.85 -12.22
CA ASP A 150 1.63 13.10 -10.89
C ASP A 150 3.08 12.64 -10.66
N SER A 151 3.68 11.91 -11.60
CA SER A 151 5.08 11.49 -11.50
C SER A 151 5.97 12.19 -12.52
N ASP A 152 7.04 12.80 -12.04
CA ASP A 152 8.11 13.41 -12.82
C ASP A 152 9.32 12.47 -13.02
N LEU A 153 9.19 11.21 -12.60
CA LEU A 153 10.26 10.21 -12.70
C LEU A 153 10.50 9.81 -14.16
N ASP A 154 11.75 9.97 -14.59
CA ASP A 154 12.25 9.46 -15.86
C ASP A 154 12.82 8.05 -15.66
N VAL A 155 12.00 7.03 -15.96
CA VAL A 155 12.35 5.61 -15.77
C VAL A 155 13.57 5.21 -16.62
N ASP A 156 13.69 5.76 -17.82
CA ASP A 156 14.78 5.41 -18.74
C ASP A 156 16.14 5.86 -18.18
N LYS A 157 16.17 6.98 -17.44
CA LYS A 157 17.38 7.44 -16.75
C LYS A 157 17.77 6.54 -15.58
N VAL A 158 16.81 6.10 -14.76
CA VAL A 158 17.11 5.30 -13.56
C VAL A 158 17.37 3.83 -13.87
N THR A 159 17.00 3.35 -15.06
CA THR A 159 17.23 1.98 -15.53
C THR A 159 18.26 1.87 -16.64
N ALA A 160 19.02 2.95 -16.90
CA ALA A 160 20.04 3.04 -17.93
C ALA A 160 20.99 1.81 -17.88
N GLY A 161 20.84 0.90 -18.86
CA GLY A 161 21.59 -0.35 -18.96
C GLY A 161 20.73 -1.63 -19.00
N SER A 162 19.44 -1.55 -18.64
CA SER A 162 18.50 -2.68 -18.74
C SER A 162 17.52 -2.45 -19.90
N PRO A 163 17.43 -3.34 -20.89
CA PRO A 163 16.41 -3.23 -21.94
C PRO A 163 15.01 -3.25 -21.31
N SER A 164 14.16 -2.29 -21.70
CA SER A 164 12.73 -2.31 -21.40
C SER A 164 12.14 -3.63 -21.91
N GLY A 165 11.80 -4.54 -20.98
CA GLY A 165 11.34 -5.90 -21.25
C GLY A 165 12.23 -7.05 -20.75
N ALA A 166 13.49 -6.80 -20.39
CA ALA A 166 14.41 -7.83 -19.85
C ALA A 166 14.33 -8.00 -18.33
N ALA A 167 13.73 -7.04 -17.62
CA ALA A 167 13.82 -6.96 -16.16
C ALA A 167 12.90 -7.94 -15.40
N GLY A 168 11.96 -8.61 -16.06
CA GLY A 168 11.07 -9.60 -15.42
C GLY A 168 9.97 -9.02 -14.52
N PHE A 169 9.83 -7.69 -14.43
CA PHE A 169 8.80 -7.00 -13.67
C PHE A 169 8.23 -5.78 -14.41
N ASP A 170 7.09 -5.27 -13.91
CA ASP A 170 6.46 -4.05 -14.40
C ASP A 170 7.15 -2.82 -13.82
N MET A 171 7.86 -2.07 -14.68
CA MET A 171 8.65 -0.90 -14.29
C MET A 171 7.81 0.22 -13.68
N ARG A 172 6.48 0.20 -13.84
CA ARG A 172 5.59 1.18 -13.20
C ARG A 172 5.67 1.17 -11.68
N ILE A 173 6.14 0.07 -11.06
CA ILE A 173 6.39 0.00 -9.62
C ILE A 173 7.40 1.07 -9.14
N LEU A 174 8.31 1.50 -10.01
CA LEU A 174 9.34 2.49 -9.69
C LEU A 174 8.78 3.90 -9.46
N HIS A 175 7.56 4.17 -9.94
CA HIS A 175 6.88 5.44 -9.69
C HIS A 175 6.18 5.48 -8.33
N LEU A 176 5.97 4.34 -7.66
CA LEU A 176 5.20 4.30 -6.42
C LEU A 176 5.80 5.13 -5.28
N PRO A 177 7.13 5.21 -5.07
CA PRO A 177 7.68 6.11 -4.05
C PRO A 177 7.34 7.58 -4.30
N VAL A 178 7.38 8.02 -5.56
CA VAL A 178 7.07 9.41 -5.94
C VAL A 178 5.59 9.70 -5.71
N LEU A 179 4.71 8.82 -6.19
CA LEU A 179 3.26 8.97 -6.02
C LEU A 179 2.86 8.87 -4.54
N TRP A 180 3.41 7.91 -3.80
CA TRP A 180 3.16 7.73 -2.38
C TRP A 180 3.56 8.97 -1.59
N ALA A 181 4.80 9.46 -1.77
CA ALA A 181 5.26 10.67 -1.08
C ALA A 181 4.35 11.87 -1.37
N LYS A 182 4.03 12.10 -2.65
CA LYS A 182 3.17 13.20 -3.07
C LYS A 182 1.78 13.15 -2.42
N TYR A 183 1.12 12.00 -2.43
CA TYR A 183 -0.24 11.88 -1.90
C TYR A 183 -0.25 11.81 -0.37
N HIS A 184 0.73 11.11 0.23
CA HIS A 184 0.93 11.07 1.67
C HIS A 184 1.15 12.47 2.25
N ASP A 185 2.05 13.25 1.66
CA ASP A 185 2.35 14.60 2.12
C ASP A 185 1.14 15.53 2.00
N GLN A 186 0.36 15.41 0.93
CA GLN A 186 -0.88 16.17 0.79
C GLN A 186 -1.94 15.78 1.83
N LEU A 187 -2.10 14.50 2.12
CA LEU A 187 -3.02 14.02 3.16
C LEU A 187 -2.58 14.49 4.56
N THR A 188 -1.28 14.49 4.83
CA THR A 188 -0.72 14.83 6.15
C THR A 188 -0.48 16.33 6.35
N SER A 189 -0.45 17.14 5.29
CA SER A 189 -0.27 18.60 5.34
C SER A 189 -1.39 19.41 6.03
N GLY A 190 -2.41 18.74 6.57
CA GLY A 190 -3.40 19.38 7.44
C GLY A 190 -4.55 20.08 6.72
N ARG A 191 -4.90 19.69 5.49
CA ARG A 191 -6.18 20.12 4.89
C ARG A 191 -7.37 19.68 5.76
N ASN A 192 -8.37 20.54 5.90
CA ASN A 192 -9.63 20.23 6.61
C ASN A 192 -10.21 18.91 6.09
N GLY A 193 -10.37 17.92 6.98
CA GLY A 193 -10.87 16.58 6.65
C GLY A 193 -9.81 15.51 6.38
N ALA A 194 -8.51 15.78 6.58
CA ALA A 194 -7.46 14.77 6.42
C ALA A 194 -7.71 13.49 7.24
N ALA A 195 -8.04 13.61 8.53
CA ALA A 195 -8.31 12.47 9.40
C ALA A 195 -9.52 11.64 8.93
N PHE A 196 -10.58 12.32 8.45
CA PHE A 196 -11.75 11.67 7.84
C PHE A 196 -11.32 10.82 6.63
N TRP A 197 -10.53 11.39 5.71
CA TRP A 197 -10.08 10.67 4.54
C TRP A 197 -9.13 9.52 4.86
N ILE A 198 -8.26 9.67 5.86
CA ILE A 198 -7.40 8.57 6.33
C ILE A 198 -8.28 7.44 6.88
N SER A 199 -9.32 7.75 7.65
CA SER A 199 -10.31 6.76 8.12
C SER A 199 -10.98 6.04 6.96
N MET A 200 -11.47 6.78 5.96
CA MET A 200 -12.12 6.23 4.77
C MET A 200 -11.18 5.32 3.97
N ILE A 201 -9.91 5.71 3.79
CA ILE A 201 -8.89 4.88 3.13
C ILE A 201 -8.70 3.57 3.91
N ARG A 202 -8.51 3.64 5.23
CA ARG A 202 -8.28 2.45 6.05
C ARG A 202 -9.43 1.46 6.00
N GLU A 203 -10.67 1.95 6.12
CA GLU A 203 -11.84 1.09 6.03
C GLU A 203 -11.95 0.44 4.64
N ALA A 204 -11.75 1.21 3.57
CA ALA A 204 -11.79 0.69 2.21
C ALA A 204 -10.66 -0.34 1.95
N THR A 205 -9.45 -0.10 2.45
CA THR A 205 -8.35 -1.07 2.38
C THR A 205 -8.69 -2.34 3.16
N THR A 206 -9.21 -2.24 4.38
CA THR A 206 -9.60 -3.41 5.18
C THR A 206 -10.63 -4.25 4.43
N LYS A 207 -11.70 -3.63 3.89
CA LYS A 207 -12.71 -4.33 3.08
C LYS A 207 -12.12 -5.01 1.85
N ARG A 208 -11.20 -4.35 1.14
CA ARG A 208 -10.48 -4.93 -0.02
C ARG A 208 -9.69 -6.18 0.37
N LEU A 209 -9.01 -6.15 1.51
CA LEU A 209 -8.21 -7.27 2.01
C LEU A 209 -9.11 -8.42 2.50
N GLU A 210 -10.22 -8.13 3.18
CA GLU A 210 -11.22 -9.10 3.61
C GLU A 210 -11.80 -9.88 2.42
N VAL A 211 -12.28 -9.14 1.42
CA VAL A 211 -12.82 -9.68 0.17
C VAL A 211 -11.81 -10.58 -0.56
N SER A 212 -10.53 -10.19 -0.55
CA SER A 212 -9.45 -10.97 -1.17
C SER A 212 -9.26 -12.36 -0.55
N ARG A 213 -9.81 -12.61 0.65
CA ARG A 213 -9.82 -13.91 1.35
C ARG A 213 -11.08 -14.75 1.08
N GLY A 214 -11.96 -14.30 0.19
CA GLY A 214 -13.24 -14.94 -0.10
C GLY A 214 -14.36 -14.58 0.88
N GLU A 215 -14.16 -13.57 1.73
CA GLU A 215 -15.22 -13.02 2.57
C GLU A 215 -16.19 -12.24 1.69
N LYS A 216 -17.45 -12.69 1.64
CA LYS A 216 -18.49 -12.01 0.85
C LYS A 216 -18.99 -10.79 1.61
N ASP A 217 -18.49 -9.61 1.27
CA ASP A 217 -19.17 -8.36 1.62
C ASP A 217 -20.37 -8.18 0.67
N ARG A 218 -21.60 -8.12 1.23
CA ARG A 218 -22.84 -8.02 0.44
C ARG A 218 -22.93 -6.61 -0.16
N GLY A 219 -22.30 -6.41 -1.32
CA GLY A 219 -22.36 -5.15 -2.07
C GLY A 219 -21.02 -4.65 -2.60
N TYR A 220 -19.91 -5.29 -2.23
CA TYR A 220 -18.60 -4.99 -2.78
C TYR A 220 -18.36 -5.81 -4.05
N VAL A 221 -17.93 -5.15 -5.14
CA VAL A 221 -17.52 -5.83 -6.38
C VAL A 221 -16.00 -5.86 -6.41
N ASP A 222 -15.45 -7.03 -6.16
CA ASP A 222 -14.04 -7.29 -5.87
C ASP A 222 -13.09 -6.58 -6.85
N ASP A 223 -13.38 -6.61 -8.15
CA ASP A 223 -12.52 -6.07 -9.22
C ASP A 223 -13.14 -4.87 -9.96
N GLY A 224 -14.13 -4.21 -9.36
CA GLY A 224 -14.82 -3.08 -9.97
C GLY A 224 -13.94 -1.82 -10.10
N ALA A 225 -14.16 -1.05 -11.17
CA ALA A 225 -13.62 0.32 -11.28
C ALA A 225 -14.38 1.31 -10.37
N LYS A 226 -15.51 0.90 -9.78
CA LYS A 226 -16.26 1.69 -8.81
C LYS A 226 -15.58 1.62 -7.45
N SER A 227 -15.38 2.76 -6.80
CA SER A 227 -14.75 2.85 -5.48
C SER A 227 -15.70 2.56 -4.31
N GLY A 228 -17.00 2.73 -4.52
CA GLY A 228 -18.00 2.76 -3.44
C GLY A 228 -18.10 4.12 -2.73
N TRP A 229 -17.31 5.13 -3.11
CA TRP A 229 -17.37 6.49 -2.56
C TRP A 229 -18.25 7.38 -3.44
N TYR A 230 -19.56 7.10 -3.43
CA TYR A 230 -20.57 7.97 -4.05
C TYR A 230 -20.94 9.11 -3.12
N LYS A 231 -21.55 10.16 -3.70
CA LYS A 231 -21.80 11.41 -2.98
C LYS A 231 -22.62 11.17 -1.71
N GLU A 232 -23.67 10.37 -1.79
CA GLU A 232 -24.58 10.09 -0.68
C GLU A 232 -23.85 9.39 0.46
N ILE A 233 -22.99 8.40 0.17
CA ILE A 233 -22.15 7.75 1.20
C ILE A 233 -21.16 8.76 1.80
N ILE A 234 -20.54 9.61 0.98
CA ILE A 234 -19.56 10.58 1.48
C ILE A 234 -20.26 11.57 2.42
N ASP A 235 -21.43 12.06 2.06
CA ASP A 235 -22.21 13.00 2.86
C ASP A 235 -22.64 12.34 4.18
N GLU A 236 -23.22 11.13 4.13
CA GLU A 236 -23.61 10.37 5.34
C GLU A 236 -22.42 10.09 6.27
N ARG A 237 -21.28 9.65 5.71
CA ARG A 237 -20.06 9.39 6.49
C ARG A 237 -19.44 10.67 7.03
N THR A 238 -19.54 11.78 6.30
CA THR A 238 -19.06 13.09 6.76
C THR A 238 -19.90 13.57 7.94
N ASP A 239 -21.22 13.43 7.87
CA ASP A 239 -22.13 13.82 8.96
C ASP A 239 -21.87 12.96 10.20
N SER A 240 -21.81 11.63 10.04
CA SER A 240 -21.46 10.72 11.14
C SER A 240 -20.10 11.04 11.77
N TRP A 241 -19.09 11.35 10.95
CA TRP A 241 -17.77 11.73 11.44
C TRP A 241 -17.80 13.05 12.20
N ASN A 242 -18.56 14.04 11.71
CA ASN A 242 -18.68 15.33 12.37
C ASN A 242 -19.42 15.21 13.72
N ASP A 243 -20.43 14.34 13.79
CA ASP A 243 -21.11 14.01 15.05
C ASP A 243 -20.14 13.39 16.06
N ASP A 244 -19.31 12.42 15.64
CA ASP A 244 -18.28 11.81 16.49
C ASP A 244 -17.25 12.84 16.99
N VAL A 245 -16.76 13.71 16.10
CA VAL A 245 -15.83 14.80 16.44
C VAL A 245 -16.47 15.78 17.42
N LEU A 246 -17.74 16.16 17.19
CA LEU A 246 -18.46 17.07 18.06
C LEU A 246 -18.68 16.46 19.44
N MET A 247 -19.06 15.19 19.50
CA MET A 247 -19.22 14.46 20.75
C MET A 247 -17.89 14.36 21.49
N ASP A 248 -16.78 14.10 20.81
CA ASP A 248 -15.46 14.09 21.42
C ASP A 248 -15.07 15.45 22.00
N ALA A 249 -15.32 16.54 21.26
CA ALA A 249 -15.08 17.89 21.75
C ALA A 249 -15.91 18.23 23.00
N ILE A 250 -17.19 17.80 23.05
CA ILE A 250 -18.07 18.00 24.20
C ILE A 250 -17.56 17.26 25.44
N HIS A 251 -16.97 16.06 25.25
CA HIS A 251 -16.46 15.23 26.34
C HIS A 251 -14.97 15.48 26.63
N GLY A 252 -14.41 16.63 26.23
CA GLY A 252 -13.03 16.98 26.52
C GLY A 252 -11.99 16.05 25.87
N GLY A 253 -12.36 15.37 24.78
CA GLY A 253 -11.56 14.38 24.08
C GLY A 253 -11.71 12.96 24.58
N GLU A 254 -12.51 12.67 25.62
CA GLU A 254 -12.58 11.31 26.19
C GLU A 254 -13.51 10.36 25.43
N TYR A 255 -14.40 10.88 24.56
CA TYR A 255 -15.42 10.09 23.87
C TYR A 255 -14.81 9.07 22.90
N LEU A 256 -13.79 9.49 22.15
CA LEU A 256 -13.09 8.65 21.17
C LEU A 256 -11.79 8.05 21.72
N GLY A 257 -11.37 8.44 22.93
CA GLY A 257 -10.15 7.94 23.58
C GLY A 257 -8.96 8.92 23.53
N GLY A 258 -9.22 10.21 23.38
CA GLY A 258 -8.26 11.30 23.64
C GLY A 258 -7.18 11.46 22.58
N ASN A 259 -6.05 12.05 23.01
CA ASN A 259 -4.89 12.26 22.16
C ASN A 259 -4.37 10.96 21.53
N GLU A 260 -4.54 9.81 22.21
CA GLU A 260 -4.18 8.51 21.68
C GLU A 260 -5.02 8.17 20.44
N HIS A 261 -6.34 8.34 20.48
CA HIS A 261 -7.21 8.15 19.32
C HIS A 261 -6.77 8.99 18.12
N TRP A 262 -6.61 10.30 18.32
CA TRP A 262 -6.29 11.23 17.25
C TRP A 262 -4.86 11.06 16.72
N SER A 263 -3.92 10.59 17.56
CA SER A 263 -2.56 10.27 17.13
C SER A 263 -2.52 9.17 16.06
N LYS A 264 -3.52 8.29 16.03
CA LYS A 264 -3.60 7.19 15.06
C LYS A 264 -3.86 7.70 13.65
N PHE A 265 -4.28 8.96 13.47
CA PHE A 265 -4.48 9.60 12.17
C PHE A 265 -3.33 10.53 11.76
N LYS A 266 -2.29 10.70 12.61
CA LYS A 266 -1.12 11.54 12.29
C LYS A 266 -0.14 10.87 11.33
N LEU A 267 -0.22 9.56 11.25
CA LEU A 267 0.44 8.74 10.27
C LEU A 267 -0.67 7.99 9.55
N LEU A 268 -0.62 7.98 8.22
CA LEU A 268 -1.15 6.81 7.53
C LEU A 268 -0.43 5.59 8.10
#